data_AF-A0A6S6TMQ9-F1
#
_entry.id   AF-A0A6S6TMQ9-F1
#
_cell.length_a   1.000
_cell.length_b   1.000
_cell.length_c   1.000
_cell.angle_alpha   90.00
_cell.angle_beta   90.00
_cell.angle_gamma   90.00
#
_symmetry.space_group_name_H-M   'P 1'
#
loop_
_entity.id
_entity.type
_entity.pdbx_description
1 polymer ?
#
loop_
_entity_poly.entity_id
_entity_poly.type
_entity_poly.pdbx_seq_one_letter_code
_entity_poly.pdbx_strand_id
1 'polypeptide(L)'
;KLRGMNFKVTELYDLDEKKMKKAIKTFKKKLYQNPNAIALFYYSGHGSQAYGESYLIPVDGDTRDEADVEADGVKVETIARKMANAKTKANILFLDACRDVPTGTMGGTKGLGQVKNRPSGSLIVYSTSKNHFAKDDRLFNQVVLNKLSINVPLTTLANDISYTVDQKTGGLQIPEVFVKSLPTLCLSGSCKQREWIIPIKSICKSNGGKIDKQGFCEAKWQNAKRICNASGGNLPIQDDFTKEAINCGGIPNHCFKCDEANLNRKNSSYQSCYRQKGFSSNQYWVLDHGSWIGSKAFNGKVPKAIAFNFNYGGDTALVAAIKLPVLCIR
;
A
#
# COMPACT_ATOMS: atom_id res chain seq x y z
N LYS A 1 7.03 10.22 -16.39
CA LYS A 1 7.30 10.26 -14.92
C LYS A 1 8.50 9.42 -14.50
N LEU A 2 8.51 8.10 -14.74
CA LEU A 2 9.62 7.21 -14.37
C LEU A 2 10.99 7.64 -14.93
N ARG A 3 11.07 8.11 -16.19
CA ARG A 3 12.31 8.67 -16.76
C ARG A 3 12.88 9.83 -15.93
N GLY A 4 12.01 10.69 -15.38
CA GLY A 4 12.40 11.79 -14.48
C GLY A 4 12.84 11.33 -13.08
N MET A 5 12.65 10.05 -12.76
CA MET A 5 13.19 9.39 -11.57
C MET A 5 14.42 8.54 -11.92
N ASN A 6 15.08 8.82 -13.05
CA ASN A 6 16.26 8.13 -13.57
C ASN A 6 16.05 6.65 -13.93
N PHE A 7 14.81 6.20 -14.16
CA PHE A 7 14.57 4.89 -14.75
C PHE A 7 14.94 4.89 -16.24
N LYS A 8 15.62 3.82 -16.67
CA LYS A 8 15.78 3.49 -18.09
C LYS A 8 14.50 2.79 -18.58
N VAL A 9 13.57 3.57 -19.11
CA VAL A 9 12.23 3.09 -19.51
C VAL A 9 12.22 2.55 -20.94
N THR A 10 11.59 1.39 -21.14
CA THR A 10 11.21 0.84 -22.46
C THR A 10 9.68 0.76 -22.49
N GLU A 11 9.05 1.54 -23.35
CA GLU A 11 7.60 1.56 -23.57
C GLU A 11 7.30 0.81 -24.88
N LEU A 12 6.28 -0.04 -24.86
CA LEU A 12 5.88 -0.89 -25.97
C LEU A 12 4.34 -1.00 -25.95
N TYR A 13 3.73 -1.07 -27.12
CA TYR A 13 2.28 -1.10 -27.31
C TYR A 13 1.92 -2.22 -28.28
N ASP A 14 0.74 -2.80 -28.09
CA ASP A 14 0.12 -3.75 -29.02
C ASP A 14 1.07 -4.86 -29.51
N LEU A 15 1.73 -5.49 -28.54
CA LEU A 15 2.70 -6.53 -28.81
C LEU A 15 2.01 -7.84 -29.12
N ASP A 16 2.40 -8.44 -30.25
CA ASP A 16 2.20 -9.87 -30.48
C ASP A 16 3.05 -10.72 -29.52
N GLU A 17 2.71 -12.00 -29.41
CA GLU A 17 3.36 -12.94 -28.48
C GLU A 17 4.89 -12.94 -28.64
N LYS A 18 5.37 -13.01 -29.88
CA LYS A 18 6.79 -13.07 -30.21
C LYS A 18 7.51 -11.80 -29.76
N LYS A 19 6.94 -10.63 -30.03
CA LYS A 19 7.48 -9.34 -29.59
C LYS A 19 7.45 -9.23 -28.07
N MET A 20 6.39 -9.69 -27.41
CA MET A 20 6.28 -9.67 -25.95
C MET A 20 7.35 -10.55 -25.29
N LYS A 21 7.52 -11.80 -25.75
CA LYS A 21 8.58 -12.71 -25.29
C LYS A 21 9.98 -12.12 -25.54
N LYS A 22 10.21 -11.48 -26.70
CA LYS A 22 11.47 -10.77 -27.02
C LYS A 22 11.72 -9.56 -26.11
N ALA A 23 10.69 -8.78 -25.80
CA ALA A 23 10.76 -7.63 -24.91
C ALA A 23 11.17 -8.06 -23.49
N ILE A 24 10.55 -9.12 -22.97
CA ILE A 24 10.87 -9.68 -21.64
C ILE A 24 12.29 -10.24 -21.61
N LYS A 25 12.74 -10.92 -22.68
CA LYS A 25 14.14 -11.39 -22.80
C LYS A 25 15.12 -10.21 -22.78
N THR A 26 14.79 -9.12 -23.47
CA THR A 26 15.60 -7.90 -23.51
C THR A 26 15.62 -7.20 -22.15
N PHE A 27 14.47 -7.11 -21.48
CA PHE A 27 14.35 -6.58 -20.12
C PHE A 27 15.21 -7.38 -19.13
N LYS A 28 15.12 -8.72 -19.17
CA LYS A 28 16.00 -9.61 -18.40
C LYS A 28 17.48 -9.26 -18.64
N LYS A 29 17.93 -9.17 -19.90
CA LYS A 29 19.33 -8.87 -20.24
C LYS A 29 19.78 -7.53 -19.62
N LYS A 30 18.94 -6.49 -19.70
CA LYS A 30 19.22 -5.19 -19.07
C LYS A 30 19.37 -5.29 -17.54
N LEU A 31 18.53 -6.08 -16.88
CA LEU A 31 18.64 -6.30 -15.44
C LEU A 31 19.94 -7.02 -15.06
N TYR A 32 20.36 -8.05 -15.81
CA TYR A 32 21.63 -8.75 -15.56
C TYR A 32 22.86 -7.82 -15.68
N GLN A 33 22.78 -6.81 -16.55
CA GLN A 33 23.83 -5.80 -16.70
C GLN A 33 23.84 -4.76 -15.57
N ASN A 34 22.80 -4.73 -14.73
CA ASN A 34 22.62 -3.75 -13.66
C ASN A 34 22.18 -4.48 -12.37
N PRO A 35 23.04 -5.32 -11.77
CA PRO A 35 22.75 -5.97 -10.50
C PRO A 35 22.41 -4.91 -9.43
N ASN A 36 21.54 -5.24 -8.48
CA ASN A 36 21.01 -4.31 -7.47
C ASN A 36 20.11 -3.16 -8.00
N ALA A 37 19.72 -3.17 -9.28
CA ALA A 37 18.72 -2.22 -9.78
C ALA A 37 17.33 -2.44 -9.16
N ILE A 38 16.49 -1.40 -9.21
CA ILE A 38 15.04 -1.52 -9.01
C ILE A 38 14.43 -1.94 -10.35
N ALA A 39 13.88 -3.15 -10.41
CA ALA A 39 13.18 -3.63 -11.59
C ALA A 39 11.70 -3.29 -11.47
N LEU A 40 11.16 -2.54 -12.44
CA LEU A 40 9.74 -2.20 -12.51
C LEU A 40 9.17 -2.71 -13.82
N PHE A 41 8.09 -3.49 -13.73
CA PHE A 41 7.31 -3.97 -14.86
C PHE A 41 5.87 -3.44 -14.70
N TYR A 42 5.38 -2.72 -15.71
CA TYR A 42 4.01 -2.24 -15.77
C TYR A 42 3.34 -2.89 -16.98
N TYR A 43 2.18 -3.48 -16.79
CA TYR A 43 1.36 -4.02 -17.86
C TYR A 43 -0.05 -3.47 -17.75
N SER A 44 -0.64 -3.11 -18.89
CA SER A 44 -2.05 -2.77 -19.04
C SER A 44 -2.59 -3.49 -20.26
N GLY A 45 -3.68 -4.23 -20.09
CA GLY A 45 -4.25 -5.08 -21.14
C GLY A 45 -5.00 -6.29 -20.57
N HIS A 46 -5.25 -7.28 -21.42
CA HIS A 46 -5.99 -8.48 -21.02
C HIS A 46 -5.13 -9.46 -20.22
N GLY A 47 -5.69 -9.94 -19.12
CA GLY A 47 -5.14 -11.03 -18.33
C GLY A 47 -6.08 -12.23 -18.37
N SER A 48 -5.53 -13.43 -18.28
CA SER A 48 -6.29 -14.68 -18.19
C SER A 48 -5.60 -15.67 -17.26
N GLN A 49 -6.30 -16.75 -16.96
CA GLN A 49 -5.85 -17.88 -16.15
C GLN A 49 -6.00 -19.18 -16.93
N ALA A 50 -4.95 -20.01 -16.86
CA ALA A 50 -4.94 -21.38 -17.34
C ALA A 50 -4.26 -22.27 -16.31
N TYR A 51 -4.87 -23.40 -15.97
CA TYR A 51 -4.36 -24.38 -15.01
C TYR A 51 -3.95 -23.76 -13.66
N GLY A 52 -4.71 -22.74 -13.22
CA GLY A 52 -4.48 -22.01 -11.97
C GLY A 52 -3.28 -21.06 -11.98
N GLU A 53 -2.76 -20.71 -13.15
CA GLU A 53 -1.63 -19.80 -13.35
C GLU A 53 -2.06 -18.56 -14.13
N SER A 54 -1.42 -17.42 -13.90
CA SER A 54 -1.83 -16.13 -14.50
C SER A 54 -0.98 -15.77 -15.70
N TYR A 55 -1.65 -15.37 -16.79
CA TYR A 55 -1.06 -15.06 -18.09
C TYR A 55 -1.46 -13.65 -18.54
N LEU A 56 -0.49 -12.92 -19.09
CA LEU A 56 -0.72 -11.68 -19.84
C LEU A 56 -0.98 -12.05 -21.29
N ILE A 57 -2.02 -11.46 -21.90
CA ILE A 57 -2.47 -11.84 -23.24
C ILE A 57 -1.91 -10.83 -24.27
N PRO A 58 -1.17 -11.31 -25.29
CA PRO A 58 -0.76 -10.50 -26.45
C PRO A 58 -1.95 -10.09 -27.32
N VAL A 59 -1.75 -9.16 -28.26
CA VAL A 59 -2.83 -8.71 -29.15
C VAL A 59 -3.31 -9.76 -30.16
N ASP A 60 -2.48 -10.75 -30.44
CA ASP A 60 -2.77 -11.89 -31.30
C ASP A 60 -3.08 -13.17 -30.51
N GLY A 61 -3.14 -13.09 -29.18
CA GLY A 61 -3.31 -14.26 -28.33
C GLY A 61 -4.76 -14.73 -28.24
N ASP A 62 -4.96 -16.03 -28.32
CA ASP A 62 -6.26 -16.66 -28.17
C ASP A 62 -6.59 -16.93 -26.70
N THR A 63 -7.86 -16.78 -26.34
CA THR A 63 -8.38 -17.06 -24.99
C THR A 63 -9.63 -17.94 -25.03
N ARG A 64 -9.83 -18.72 -26.09
CA ARG A 64 -10.96 -19.64 -26.23
C ARG A 64 -10.96 -20.75 -25.20
N ASP A 65 -9.81 -21.32 -24.85
CA ASP A 65 -9.66 -22.30 -23.78
C ASP A 65 -8.36 -22.17 -22.98
N GLU A 66 -8.18 -22.99 -21.92
CA GLU A 66 -6.98 -22.92 -21.08
C GLU A 66 -5.70 -23.33 -21.83
N ALA A 67 -5.79 -24.22 -22.81
CA ALA A 67 -4.63 -24.64 -23.61
C ALA A 67 -4.19 -23.52 -24.56
N ASP A 68 -5.14 -22.84 -25.19
CA ASP A 68 -4.90 -21.65 -26.02
C ASP A 68 -4.26 -20.52 -25.18
N VAL A 69 -4.79 -20.25 -23.97
CA VAL A 69 -4.21 -19.26 -23.04
C VAL A 69 -2.78 -19.63 -22.63
N GLU A 70 -2.50 -20.90 -22.36
CA GLU A 70 -1.14 -21.34 -22.01
C GLU A 70 -0.17 -21.23 -23.19
N ALA A 71 -0.63 -21.56 -24.40
CA ALA A 71 0.17 -21.52 -25.62
C ALA A 71 0.56 -20.08 -26.00
N ASP A 72 -0.42 -19.19 -26.08
CA ASP A 72 -0.26 -17.84 -26.62
C ASP A 72 0.04 -16.80 -25.52
N GLY A 73 -0.30 -17.11 -24.27
CA GLY A 73 -0.11 -16.21 -23.15
C GLY A 73 1.33 -16.11 -22.65
N VAL A 74 1.60 -15.05 -21.88
CA VAL A 74 2.86 -14.88 -21.15
C VAL A 74 2.64 -14.99 -19.64
N LYS A 75 3.13 -16.08 -19.06
CA LYS A 75 3.01 -16.35 -17.62
C LYS A 75 3.64 -15.26 -16.76
N VAL A 76 2.84 -14.63 -15.89
CA VAL A 76 3.27 -13.53 -14.98
C VAL A 76 4.37 -13.99 -14.03
N GLU A 77 4.25 -15.20 -13.50
CA GLU A 77 5.25 -15.79 -12.60
C GLU A 77 6.62 -15.91 -13.28
N THR A 78 6.65 -16.21 -14.59
CA THR A 78 7.90 -16.27 -15.36
C THR A 78 8.58 -14.91 -15.45
N ILE A 79 7.81 -13.82 -15.56
CA ILE A 79 8.36 -12.44 -15.52
C ILE A 79 8.94 -12.16 -14.14
N ALA A 80 8.18 -12.41 -13.07
CA ALA A 80 8.62 -12.20 -11.70
C ALA A 80 9.93 -12.97 -11.38
N ARG A 81 10.00 -14.26 -11.76
CA ARG A 81 11.22 -15.07 -11.61
C ARG A 81 12.39 -14.52 -12.41
N LYS A 82 12.18 -14.08 -13.65
CA LYS A 82 13.26 -13.50 -14.48
C LYS A 82 13.83 -12.22 -13.86
N MET A 83 12.98 -11.40 -13.22
CA MET A 83 13.43 -10.20 -12.51
C MET A 83 14.27 -10.59 -11.28
N ALA A 84 13.77 -11.52 -10.46
CA ALA A 84 14.47 -11.99 -9.26
C ALA A 84 15.83 -12.65 -9.56
N ASN A 85 15.91 -13.46 -10.62
CA ASN A 85 17.14 -14.13 -11.02
C ASN A 85 18.25 -13.17 -11.46
N ALA A 86 17.92 -11.91 -11.78
CA ALA A 86 18.89 -10.87 -12.10
C ALA A 86 19.51 -10.20 -10.86
N LYS A 87 19.22 -10.70 -9.64
CA LYS A 87 19.75 -10.16 -8.36
C LYS A 87 19.47 -8.66 -8.20
N THR A 88 18.26 -8.25 -8.55
CA THR A 88 17.76 -6.87 -8.39
C THR A 88 17.52 -6.57 -6.91
N LYS A 89 17.63 -5.29 -6.51
CA LYS A 89 17.32 -4.85 -5.15
C LYS A 89 15.82 -4.96 -4.82
N ALA A 90 14.97 -4.75 -5.82
CA ALA A 90 13.53 -4.88 -5.71
C ALA A 90 12.89 -5.23 -7.06
N ASN A 91 11.82 -6.03 -7.01
CA ASN A 91 11.02 -6.46 -8.15
C ASN A 91 9.59 -5.93 -8.01
N ILE A 92 9.23 -4.94 -8.81
CA ILE A 92 7.94 -4.25 -8.72
C ILE A 92 7.12 -4.58 -9.97
N LEU A 93 5.93 -5.14 -9.78
CA LEU A 93 4.99 -5.44 -10.86
C LEU A 93 3.69 -4.67 -10.60
N PHE A 94 3.32 -3.79 -11.52
CA PHE A 94 1.99 -3.19 -11.58
C PHE A 94 1.22 -3.87 -12.72
N LEU A 95 0.11 -4.52 -12.38
CA LEU A 95 -0.70 -5.32 -13.30
C LEU A 95 -2.08 -4.68 -13.41
N ASP A 96 -2.24 -3.85 -14.43
CA ASP A 96 -3.47 -3.15 -14.77
C ASP A 96 -4.29 -3.96 -15.77
N ALA A 97 -4.74 -5.13 -15.31
CA ALA A 97 -5.49 -6.10 -16.10
C ALA A 97 -6.66 -6.62 -15.27
N CYS A 98 -7.75 -6.98 -15.95
CA CYS A 98 -8.92 -7.54 -15.29
C CYS A 98 -8.55 -8.79 -14.47
N ARG A 99 -9.28 -9.05 -13.38
CA ARG A 99 -9.24 -10.29 -12.57
C ARG A 99 -10.60 -10.96 -12.46
N ASP A 100 -11.45 -10.61 -13.41
CA ASP A 100 -12.82 -11.09 -13.53
C ASP A 100 -12.81 -12.57 -13.89
N VAL A 101 -13.28 -13.42 -12.99
CA VAL A 101 -13.52 -14.84 -13.22
C VAL A 101 -15.03 -15.01 -13.37
N PRO A 102 -15.59 -15.09 -14.58
CA PRO A 102 -16.99 -15.47 -14.74
C PRO A 102 -17.18 -16.87 -14.16
N THR A 103 -18.05 -16.99 -13.16
CA THR A 103 -18.50 -18.30 -12.67
C THR A 103 -19.47 -18.89 -13.69
N GLY A 104 -18.96 -19.62 -14.69
CA GLY A 104 -19.81 -20.32 -15.66
C GLY A 104 -19.13 -20.62 -17.00
N THR A 105 -18.72 -21.88 -17.15
CA THR A 105 -18.59 -22.72 -18.36
C THR A 105 -17.93 -22.20 -19.65
N MET A 106 -16.91 -22.98 -20.03
CA MET A 106 -16.20 -23.07 -21.32
C MET A 106 -15.24 -21.93 -21.63
N GLY A 107 -13.95 -22.26 -21.50
CA GLY A 107 -12.84 -21.44 -21.93
C GLY A 107 -11.92 -20.98 -20.79
N GLY A 108 -10.71 -20.51 -21.12
CA GLY A 108 -9.75 -20.04 -20.13
C GLY A 108 -10.38 -19.07 -19.15
N THR A 109 -10.06 -19.19 -17.86
CA THR A 109 -10.66 -18.34 -16.84
C THR A 109 -10.23 -16.90 -17.10
N LYS A 110 -11.16 -15.99 -17.45
CA LYS A 110 -10.83 -14.58 -17.66
C LYS A 110 -10.13 -14.01 -16.41
N GLY A 111 -9.28 -13.02 -16.65
CA GLY A 111 -8.61 -12.25 -15.62
C GLY A 111 -7.44 -12.93 -14.88
N LEU A 112 -6.59 -12.12 -14.25
CA LEU A 112 -5.40 -12.61 -13.52
C LEU A 112 -5.76 -13.21 -12.15
N GLY A 113 -5.11 -14.33 -11.86
CA GLY A 113 -5.04 -14.92 -10.54
C GLY A 113 -3.89 -14.33 -9.72
N GLN A 114 -3.75 -14.81 -8.49
CA GLN A 114 -2.58 -14.47 -7.68
C GLN A 114 -1.37 -15.28 -8.16
N VAL A 115 -0.22 -14.62 -8.35
CA VAL A 115 1.06 -15.33 -8.50
C VAL A 115 1.37 -16.13 -7.24
N LYS A 116 1.37 -17.47 -7.35
CA LYS A 116 1.61 -18.41 -6.24
C LYS A 116 3.04 -18.30 -5.70
N ASN A 117 4.05 -18.47 -6.57
CA ASN A 117 5.45 -18.39 -6.14
C ASN A 117 6.03 -17.01 -6.43
N ARG A 118 5.87 -16.11 -5.48
CA ARG A 118 6.52 -14.79 -5.53
C ARG A 118 7.99 -14.93 -5.09
N PRO A 119 8.96 -14.39 -5.83
CA PRO A 119 10.34 -14.30 -5.37
C PRO A 119 10.47 -13.34 -4.19
N SER A 120 11.51 -13.51 -3.35
CA SER A 120 11.85 -12.53 -2.31
C SER A 120 12.25 -11.18 -2.93
N GLY A 121 11.99 -10.09 -2.20
CA GLY A 121 12.22 -8.74 -2.70
C GLY A 121 11.19 -8.30 -3.75
N SER A 122 9.96 -8.84 -3.71
CA SER A 122 8.91 -8.50 -4.69
C SER A 122 7.74 -7.72 -4.09
N LEU A 123 7.19 -6.83 -4.90
CA LEU A 123 5.95 -6.10 -4.73
C LEU A 123 5.12 -6.30 -6.00
N ILE A 124 3.93 -6.87 -5.86
CA ILE A 124 2.98 -7.02 -6.96
C ILE A 124 1.71 -6.27 -6.58
N VAL A 125 1.27 -5.36 -7.45
CA VAL A 125 0.04 -4.59 -7.28
C VAL A 125 -0.87 -4.89 -8.46
N TYR A 126 -2.02 -5.50 -8.18
CA TYR A 126 -3.08 -5.70 -9.17
C TYR A 126 -4.04 -4.52 -9.13
N SER A 127 -4.57 -4.10 -10.28
CA SER A 127 -5.51 -2.98 -10.32
C SER A 127 -6.88 -3.29 -9.71
N THR A 128 -7.21 -4.56 -9.46
CA THR A 128 -8.43 -4.98 -8.76
C THR A 128 -8.19 -6.29 -8.00
N SER A 129 -9.17 -6.73 -7.20
CA SER A 129 -9.19 -7.99 -6.47
C SER A 129 -9.88 -9.06 -7.30
N LYS A 130 -9.79 -10.32 -6.87
CA LYS A 130 -10.54 -11.41 -7.54
C LYS A 130 -12.05 -11.07 -7.51
N ASN A 131 -12.75 -11.31 -8.61
CA ASN A 131 -14.20 -11.07 -8.76
C ASN A 131 -14.65 -9.59 -8.65
N HIS A 132 -13.74 -8.61 -8.71
CA HIS A 132 -14.09 -7.18 -8.71
C HIS A 132 -13.69 -6.51 -10.02
N PHE A 133 -14.45 -5.47 -10.41
CA PHE A 133 -14.29 -4.81 -11.70
C PHE A 133 -13.15 -3.78 -11.65
N ALA A 134 -12.19 -3.93 -12.56
CA ALA A 134 -11.37 -2.78 -12.97
C ALA A 134 -12.11 -2.07 -14.09
N LYS A 135 -12.57 -0.84 -13.85
CA LYS A 135 -13.23 -0.06 -14.89
C LYS A 135 -12.18 0.42 -15.88
N ASP A 136 -12.48 0.37 -17.18
CA ASP A 136 -11.61 0.94 -18.22
C ASP A 136 -11.75 2.48 -18.29
N ASP A 137 -11.55 3.15 -17.16
CA ASP A 137 -11.54 4.60 -17.03
C ASP A 137 -10.13 5.14 -16.72
N ARG A 138 -9.13 4.26 -16.79
CA ARG A 138 -7.71 4.52 -16.46
C ARG A 138 -7.51 5.02 -15.03
N LEU A 139 -8.47 4.83 -14.12
CA LEU A 139 -8.39 5.34 -12.76
C LEU A 139 -7.16 4.81 -12.01
N PHE A 140 -6.91 3.50 -12.08
CA PHE A 140 -5.75 2.88 -11.44
C PHE A 140 -4.44 3.53 -11.91
N ASN A 141 -4.26 3.66 -13.23
CA ASN A 141 -3.12 4.32 -13.83
C ASN A 141 -2.96 5.77 -13.33
N GLN A 142 -4.04 6.57 -13.33
CA GLN A 142 -4.01 7.95 -12.85
C GLN A 142 -3.59 8.03 -11.38
N VAL A 143 -4.12 7.15 -10.52
CA VAL A 143 -3.75 7.11 -9.10
C VAL A 143 -2.28 6.72 -8.95
N VAL A 144 -1.82 5.67 -9.62
CA VAL A 144 -0.40 5.27 -9.62
C VAL A 144 0.47 6.46 -10.02
N LEU A 145 0.19 7.09 -11.18
CA LEU A 145 0.94 8.23 -11.66
C LEU A 145 1.00 9.35 -10.63
N ASN A 146 -0.13 9.73 -10.01
CA ASN A 146 -0.15 10.80 -9.00
C ASN A 146 0.70 10.45 -7.79
N LYS A 147 0.58 9.22 -7.28
CA LYS A 147 1.28 8.76 -6.07
C LYS A 147 2.77 8.56 -6.29
N LEU A 148 3.22 8.17 -7.49
CA LEU A 148 4.64 7.96 -7.79
C LEU A 148 5.54 9.17 -7.47
N SER A 149 5.01 10.41 -7.42
CA SER A 149 5.78 11.61 -7.02
C SER A 149 6.11 11.66 -5.53
N ILE A 150 5.45 10.83 -4.71
CA ILE A 150 5.58 10.86 -3.26
C ILE A 150 6.75 9.95 -2.88
N ASN A 151 7.81 10.53 -2.30
CA ASN A 151 9.03 9.81 -1.92
C ASN A 151 8.87 9.05 -0.59
N VAL A 152 7.96 8.08 -0.57
CA VAL A 152 7.62 7.25 0.59
C VAL A 152 7.92 5.78 0.31
N PRO A 153 8.04 4.92 1.35
CA PRO A 153 8.30 3.52 1.16
C PRO A 153 7.31 2.88 0.18
N LEU A 154 7.80 2.01 -0.70
CA LEU A 154 7.01 1.37 -1.75
C LEU A 154 5.80 0.61 -1.22
N THR A 155 5.89 0.00 -0.03
CA THR A 155 4.77 -0.66 0.63
C THR A 155 3.67 0.32 1.00
N THR A 156 4.05 1.44 1.61
CA THR A 156 3.15 2.56 1.93
C THR A 156 2.52 3.13 0.66
N LEU A 157 3.33 3.34 -0.38
CA LEU A 157 2.86 3.83 -1.67
C LEU A 157 1.81 2.90 -2.28
N ALA A 158 2.07 1.60 -2.30
CA ALA A 158 1.16 0.59 -2.85
C ALA A 158 -0.17 0.51 -2.07
N ASN A 159 -0.10 0.56 -0.74
CA ASN A 159 -1.29 0.57 0.11
C ASN A 159 -2.13 1.84 -0.12
N ASP A 160 -1.49 3.01 -0.25
CA ASP A 160 -2.17 4.28 -0.52
C ASP A 160 -2.78 4.33 -1.93
N ILE A 161 -2.15 3.69 -2.93
CA ILE A 161 -2.74 3.47 -4.25
C ILE A 161 -4.02 2.63 -4.12
N SER A 162 -3.93 1.47 -3.45
CA SER A 162 -5.07 0.57 -3.24
C SER A 162 -6.24 1.29 -2.57
N TYR A 163 -5.97 1.93 -1.42
CA TYR A 163 -6.96 2.71 -0.69
C TYR A 163 -7.58 3.83 -1.53
N THR A 164 -6.77 4.59 -2.28
CA THR A 164 -7.28 5.71 -3.09
C THR A 164 -8.22 5.24 -4.19
N VAL A 165 -7.96 4.08 -4.82
CA VAL A 165 -8.81 3.52 -5.87
C VAL A 165 -10.11 2.98 -5.28
N ASP A 166 -10.04 2.23 -4.18
CA ASP A 166 -11.21 1.75 -3.44
C ASP A 166 -12.17 2.89 -3.09
N GLN A 167 -11.63 3.96 -2.47
CA GLN A 167 -12.43 5.12 -2.09
C GLN A 167 -13.03 5.88 -3.28
N LYS A 168 -12.28 6.03 -4.38
CA LYS A 168 -12.78 6.71 -5.58
C LYS A 168 -13.84 5.93 -6.32
N THR A 169 -13.85 4.61 -6.17
CA THR A 169 -14.83 3.72 -6.82
C THR A 169 -15.96 3.28 -5.90
N GLY A 170 -15.91 3.64 -4.61
CA GLY A 170 -16.91 3.21 -3.62
C GLY A 170 -16.91 1.70 -3.42
N GLY A 171 -15.75 1.04 -3.51
CA GLY A 171 -15.60 -0.40 -3.37
C GLY A 171 -15.80 -1.22 -4.65
N LEU A 172 -16.08 -0.60 -5.80
CA LEU A 172 -16.23 -1.34 -7.06
C LEU A 172 -14.90 -1.90 -7.58
N GLN A 173 -13.80 -1.19 -7.34
CA GLN A 173 -12.45 -1.59 -7.73
C GLN A 173 -11.54 -1.59 -6.50
N ILE A 174 -11.05 -2.76 -6.12
CA ILE A 174 -10.25 -2.94 -4.90
C ILE A 174 -8.87 -3.50 -5.27
N PRO A 175 -7.83 -2.66 -5.48
CA PRO A 175 -6.51 -3.16 -5.83
C PRO A 175 -5.92 -4.07 -4.75
N GLU A 176 -5.34 -5.20 -5.14
CA GLU A 176 -4.63 -6.10 -4.21
C GLU A 176 -3.12 -5.88 -4.25
N VAL A 177 -2.52 -5.81 -3.06
CA VAL A 177 -1.08 -5.60 -2.87
C VAL A 177 -0.46 -6.85 -2.24
N PHE A 178 0.56 -7.40 -2.90
CA PHE A 178 1.33 -8.52 -2.40
C PHE A 178 2.79 -8.14 -2.22
N VAL A 179 3.30 -8.30 -1.01
CA VAL A 179 4.69 -8.00 -0.65
C VAL A 179 5.36 -9.29 -0.18
N LYS A 180 6.61 -9.53 -0.61
CA LYS A 180 7.44 -10.60 -0.07
C LYS A 180 8.86 -10.14 0.15
N SER A 181 9.27 -10.04 1.42
CA SER A 181 10.64 -9.69 1.84
C SER A 181 11.21 -8.48 1.10
N LEU A 182 10.39 -7.45 0.88
CA LEU A 182 10.81 -6.22 0.19
C LEU A 182 11.55 -5.32 1.19
N PRO A 183 12.78 -4.85 0.88
CA PRO A 183 13.44 -3.87 1.73
C PRO A 183 12.68 -2.54 1.72
N THR A 184 12.85 -1.74 2.78
CA THR A 184 12.36 -0.35 2.76
C THR A 184 13.05 0.41 1.64
N LEU A 185 12.28 0.81 0.63
CA LEU A 185 12.78 1.40 -0.61
C LEU A 185 11.81 2.47 -1.08
N CYS A 186 12.35 3.57 -1.57
CA CYS A 186 11.61 4.64 -2.23
C CYS A 186 12.09 4.80 -3.67
N LEU A 187 11.18 5.11 -4.59
CA LEU A 187 11.47 5.07 -6.03
C LEU A 187 12.48 6.14 -6.48
N SER A 188 12.53 7.28 -5.80
CA SER A 188 13.50 8.35 -6.08
C SER A 188 14.81 8.22 -5.29
N GLY A 189 15.10 7.07 -4.66
CA GLY A 189 16.35 6.81 -3.95
C GLY A 189 16.16 6.76 -2.43
N SER A 190 16.81 7.67 -1.69
CA SER A 190 16.66 7.72 -0.23
C SER A 190 15.23 8.08 0.13
N CYS A 191 14.61 7.23 0.94
CA CYS A 191 13.36 7.62 1.58
C CYS A 191 13.63 8.86 2.40
N LYS A 192 12.85 9.93 2.19
CA LYS A 192 12.87 11.05 3.14
C LYS A 192 12.60 10.46 4.52
N GLN A 193 13.46 10.74 5.48
CA GLN A 193 13.15 10.44 6.86
C GLN A 193 11.85 11.15 7.16
N ARG A 194 10.87 10.36 7.59
CA ARG A 194 9.57 10.87 7.94
C ARG A 194 9.71 11.63 9.25
N GLU A 195 9.58 12.95 9.20
CA GLU A 195 9.73 13.83 10.36
C GLU A 195 8.37 14.06 11.01
N TRP A 196 8.27 13.77 12.30
CA TRP A 196 7.08 14.09 13.09
C TRP A 196 6.96 15.61 13.25
N ILE A 197 5.80 16.14 12.88
CA ILE A 197 5.44 17.53 13.02
C ILE A 197 4.35 17.63 14.08
N ILE A 198 4.62 18.44 15.10
CA ILE A 198 3.62 18.89 16.08
C ILE A 198 3.08 20.23 15.55
N PRO A 199 1.79 20.30 15.17
CA PRO A 199 1.20 21.55 14.68
C PRO A 199 1.34 22.68 15.69
N ILE A 200 1.87 23.82 15.25
CA ILE A 200 1.96 25.00 16.10
C ILE A 200 0.57 25.54 16.44
N LYS A 201 0.47 26.24 17.58
CA LYS A 201 -0.81 26.68 18.15
C LYS A 201 -1.66 27.51 17.17
N SER A 202 -1.02 28.36 16.35
CA SER A 202 -1.69 29.20 15.35
C SER A 202 -2.31 28.37 14.22
N ILE A 203 -1.56 27.42 13.64
CA ILE A 203 -2.06 26.52 12.58
C ILE A 203 -3.19 25.65 13.11
N CYS A 204 -3.04 25.09 14.32
CA CYS A 204 -4.07 24.27 14.96
C CYS A 204 -5.41 25.02 15.07
N LYS A 205 -5.41 26.22 15.68
CA LYS A 205 -6.63 27.02 15.88
C LYS A 205 -7.26 27.46 14.56
N SER A 206 -6.44 27.92 13.61
CA SER A 206 -6.92 28.43 12.32
C SER A 206 -7.58 27.34 11.45
N ASN A 207 -7.27 26.07 11.71
CA ASN A 207 -7.80 24.92 10.97
C ASN A 207 -8.80 24.08 11.78
N GLY A 208 -9.43 24.68 12.80
CA GLY A 208 -10.53 24.05 13.55
C GLY A 208 -10.11 23.06 14.63
N GLY A 209 -8.85 23.10 15.05
CA GLY A 209 -8.33 22.41 16.23
C GLY A 209 -8.46 23.25 17.51
N LYS A 210 -8.24 22.61 18.66
CA LYS A 210 -8.18 23.23 19.99
C LYS A 210 -6.88 22.81 20.68
N ILE A 211 -6.36 23.64 21.57
CA ILE A 211 -5.16 23.27 22.35
C ILE A 211 -5.62 22.61 23.65
N ASP A 212 -5.05 21.44 23.96
CA ASP A 212 -5.33 20.73 25.20
C ASP A 212 -4.60 21.37 26.41
N LYS A 213 -4.76 20.76 27.59
CA LYS A 213 -4.14 21.28 28.83
C LYS A 213 -2.61 21.11 28.84
N GLN A 214 -2.08 20.21 28.02
CA GLN A 214 -0.66 19.89 27.89
C GLN A 214 0.01 20.75 26.80
N GLY A 215 -0.77 21.55 26.06
CA GLY A 215 -0.26 22.44 25.01
C GLY A 215 -0.27 21.83 23.61
N PHE A 216 -0.82 20.62 23.42
CA PHE A 216 -0.90 19.94 22.13
C PHE A 216 -2.18 20.28 21.37
N CYS A 217 -2.12 20.16 20.05
CA CYS A 217 -3.28 20.35 19.19
C CYS A 217 -4.20 19.13 19.24
N GLU A 218 -5.48 19.31 19.53
CA GLU A 218 -6.53 18.31 19.43
C GLU A 218 -7.59 18.72 18.39
N ALA A 219 -7.98 17.81 17.50
CA ALA A 219 -9.00 18.11 16.51
C ALA A 219 -9.89 16.90 16.19
N LYS A 220 -11.08 17.17 15.63
CA LYS A 220 -11.87 16.13 14.95
C LYS A 220 -11.12 15.67 13.70
N TRP A 221 -11.35 14.43 13.26
CA TRP A 221 -10.67 13.83 12.10
C TRP A 221 -10.64 14.72 10.85
N GLN A 222 -11.79 15.28 10.46
CA GLN A 222 -11.90 16.16 9.29
C GLN A 222 -11.01 17.42 9.39
N ASN A 223 -10.77 17.91 10.61
CA ASN A 223 -9.93 19.07 10.87
C ASN A 223 -8.45 18.69 10.95
N ALA A 224 -8.14 17.50 11.50
CA ALA A 224 -6.77 16.99 11.60
C ALA A 224 -6.06 16.92 10.24
N LYS A 225 -6.76 16.48 9.18
CA LYS A 225 -6.22 16.47 7.81
C LYS A 225 -5.85 17.87 7.32
N ARG A 226 -6.73 18.86 7.55
CA ARG A 226 -6.48 20.26 7.18
C ARG A 226 -5.29 20.83 7.95
N ILE A 227 -5.23 20.57 9.26
CA ILE A 227 -4.14 20.99 10.13
C ILE A 227 -2.80 20.42 9.66
N CYS A 228 -2.73 19.13 9.31
CA CYS A 228 -1.47 18.54 8.84
C CYS A 228 -1.01 19.11 7.50
N ASN A 229 -1.94 19.27 6.55
CA ASN A 229 -1.63 19.91 5.28
C ASN A 229 -1.09 21.33 5.48
N ALA A 230 -1.74 22.12 6.33
CA ALA A 230 -1.30 23.47 6.67
C ALA A 230 0.03 23.51 7.45
N SER A 231 0.37 22.42 8.15
CA SER A 231 1.65 22.25 8.85
C SER A 231 2.79 21.74 7.95
N GLY A 232 2.55 21.59 6.64
CA GLY A 232 3.55 21.09 5.70
C GLY A 232 3.76 19.57 5.72
N GLY A 233 2.79 18.81 6.25
CA GLY A 233 2.83 17.35 6.33
C GLY A 233 1.50 16.69 5.98
N ASN A 234 1.39 15.40 6.26
CA ASN A 234 0.18 14.60 6.10
C ASN A 234 -0.18 13.91 7.42
N LEU A 235 -1.37 13.31 7.48
CA LEU A 235 -1.69 12.41 8.59
C LEU A 235 -0.80 11.14 8.51
N PRO A 236 -0.24 10.69 9.64
CA PRO A 236 0.54 9.45 9.69
C PRO A 236 -0.34 8.23 9.45
N ILE A 237 0.27 7.17 8.92
CA ILE A 237 -0.35 5.85 8.72
C ILE A 237 0.13 4.85 9.78
N GLN A 238 -0.50 3.67 9.85
CA GLN A 238 -0.12 2.61 10.80
C GLN A 238 1.39 2.31 10.83
N ASP A 239 2.03 2.19 9.67
CA ASP A 239 3.48 1.94 9.58
C ASP A 239 4.33 3.01 10.28
N ASP A 240 3.89 4.27 10.28
CA ASP A 240 4.63 5.37 10.93
C ASP A 240 4.65 5.18 12.44
N PHE A 241 3.49 4.82 12.99
CA PHE A 241 3.34 4.56 14.42
C PHE A 241 4.09 3.31 14.85
N THR A 242 4.02 2.23 14.06
CA THR A 242 4.78 1.00 14.33
C THR A 242 6.28 1.27 14.32
N LYS A 243 6.79 2.03 13.35
CA LYS A 243 8.21 2.41 13.29
C LYS A 243 8.63 3.27 14.47
N GLU A 244 7.84 4.28 14.83
CA GLU A 244 8.20 5.14 15.96
C GLU A 244 8.18 4.38 17.28
N ALA A 245 7.25 3.43 17.44
CA ALA A 245 7.23 2.57 18.62
C ALA A 245 8.52 1.73 18.72
N ILE A 246 8.98 1.13 17.62
CA ILE A 246 10.24 0.38 17.55
C ILE A 246 11.44 1.30 17.82
N ASN A 247 11.46 2.50 17.24
CA ASN A 247 12.54 3.49 17.42
C ASN A 247 12.67 3.92 18.89
N CYS A 248 11.56 4.00 19.61
CA CYS A 248 11.55 4.26 21.05
C CYS A 248 11.87 3.02 21.90
N GLY A 249 12.28 1.89 21.30
CA GLY A 249 12.59 0.65 22.01
C GLY A 249 11.35 -0.11 22.49
N GLY A 250 10.19 0.17 21.89
CA GLY A 250 8.94 -0.50 22.17
C GLY A 250 8.73 -1.74 21.30
N ILE A 251 7.88 -2.64 21.78
CA ILE A 251 7.46 -3.85 21.07
C ILE A 251 6.16 -3.54 20.33
N PRO A 252 6.06 -3.75 19.01
CA PRO A 252 4.79 -3.64 18.31
C PRO A 252 3.77 -4.63 18.90
N ASN A 253 2.65 -4.13 19.44
CA ASN A 253 1.66 -5.03 20.05
C ASN A 253 0.79 -5.66 18.96
N HIS A 254 0.65 -6.97 19.00
CA HIS A 254 -0.24 -7.67 18.06
C HIS A 254 -1.69 -7.72 18.54
N CYS A 255 -1.97 -7.34 19.79
CA CYS A 255 -3.31 -7.31 20.37
C CYS A 255 -3.42 -6.34 21.57
N PHE A 256 -4.64 -5.95 21.98
CA PHE A 256 -4.86 -5.01 23.09
C PHE A 256 -4.65 -5.63 24.49
N LYS A 257 -4.80 -6.96 24.60
CA LYS A 257 -4.83 -7.70 25.88
C LYS A 257 -3.61 -8.62 26.11
N CYS A 258 -2.58 -8.56 25.26
CA CYS A 258 -1.38 -9.38 25.42
C CYS A 258 -0.37 -8.71 26.35
N ASP A 259 0.53 -9.53 26.90
CA ASP A 259 1.61 -9.11 27.80
C ASP A 259 2.52 -8.02 27.20
N GLU A 260 2.61 -7.96 25.86
CA GLU A 260 3.35 -6.95 25.09
C GLU A 260 2.93 -5.50 25.42
N ALA A 261 1.62 -5.24 25.56
CA ALA A 261 1.12 -3.91 25.91
C ALA A 261 1.52 -3.52 27.36
N ASN A 262 1.64 -4.51 28.25
CA ASN A 262 2.13 -4.30 29.60
C ASN A 262 3.65 -4.06 29.63
N LEU A 263 4.42 -4.66 28.71
CA LEU A 263 5.86 -4.43 28.59
C LEU A 263 6.15 -2.98 28.18
N ASN A 264 5.48 -2.46 27.14
CA ASN A 264 5.63 -1.06 26.74
C ASN A 264 5.18 -0.07 27.82
N ARG A 265 4.14 -0.42 28.60
CA ARG A 265 3.66 0.41 29.73
C ARG A 265 4.72 0.54 30.82
N LYS A 266 5.43 -0.54 31.12
CA LYS A 266 6.45 -0.61 32.18
C LYS A 266 7.82 -0.09 31.72
N ASN A 267 8.05 0.03 30.41
CA ASN A 267 9.30 0.55 29.85
C ASN A 267 9.36 2.09 29.92
N SER A 268 10.04 2.63 30.93
CA SER A 268 10.16 4.08 31.17
C SER A 268 10.89 4.83 30.05
N SER A 269 11.89 4.22 29.41
CA SER A 269 12.63 4.79 28.28
C SER A 269 11.72 4.97 27.06
N TYR A 270 10.97 3.92 26.72
CA TYR A 270 9.95 3.98 25.68
C TYR A 270 8.92 5.07 25.99
N GLN A 271 8.36 5.08 27.21
CA GLN A 271 7.35 6.06 27.61
C GLN A 271 7.86 7.50 27.53
N SER A 272 9.14 7.73 27.86
CA SER A 272 9.76 9.06 27.75
C SER A 272 9.93 9.48 26.28
N CYS A 273 10.52 8.62 25.45
CA CYS A 273 10.71 8.86 24.02
C CYS A 273 9.36 9.11 23.33
N TYR A 274 8.38 8.25 23.58
CA TYR A 274 7.07 8.31 22.94
C TYR A 274 6.30 9.59 23.35
N ARG A 275 6.40 10.03 24.61
CA ARG A 275 5.85 11.34 25.03
C ARG A 275 6.53 12.52 24.36
N GLN A 276 7.85 12.50 24.21
CA GLN A 276 8.58 13.58 23.51
C GLN A 276 8.13 13.75 22.06
N LYS A 277 7.66 12.66 21.43
CA LYS A 277 7.10 12.66 20.07
C LYS A 277 5.65 13.13 20.02
N GLY A 278 5.03 13.48 21.16
CA GLY A 278 3.66 13.97 21.24
C GLY A 278 2.59 12.89 21.48
N PHE A 279 2.99 11.64 21.74
CA PHE A 279 2.04 10.57 22.07
C PHE A 279 1.69 10.58 23.57
N SER A 280 0.45 10.20 23.94
CA SER A 280 0.10 10.07 25.35
C SER A 280 0.51 8.69 25.92
N SER A 281 0.96 8.67 27.18
CA SER A 281 1.63 7.53 27.83
C SER A 281 0.78 6.28 28.05
N ASN A 282 -0.54 6.36 27.83
CA ASN A 282 -1.47 5.26 28.09
C ASN A 282 -2.03 4.64 26.80
N GLN A 283 -1.49 5.03 25.64
CA GLN A 283 -2.04 4.68 24.33
C GLN A 283 -1.04 3.82 23.57
N TYR A 284 -1.48 2.61 23.20
CA TYR A 284 -0.66 1.62 22.53
C TYR A 284 -1.31 1.26 21.20
N TRP A 285 -0.51 1.15 20.14
CA TRP A 285 -0.99 0.65 18.86
C TRP A 285 -1.16 -0.86 18.92
N VAL A 286 -2.25 -1.33 18.33
CA VAL A 286 -2.59 -2.74 18.19
C VAL A 286 -2.54 -3.06 16.70
N LEU A 287 -1.75 -4.07 16.32
CA LEU A 287 -1.59 -4.50 14.92
C LEU A 287 -2.74 -5.39 14.41
N ASP A 288 -3.73 -5.73 15.24
CA ASP A 288 -4.69 -6.75 14.87
C ASP A 288 -5.64 -6.32 13.74
N HIS A 289 -5.51 -7.04 12.63
CA HIS A 289 -6.44 -7.06 11.52
C HIS A 289 -7.71 -7.83 11.96
N GLY A 290 -8.70 -7.13 12.52
CA GLY A 290 -10.09 -7.64 12.47
C GLY A 290 -10.89 -7.75 13.77
N SER A 291 -10.50 -7.15 14.90
CA SER A 291 -11.33 -7.16 16.10
C SER A 291 -12.14 -5.86 16.30
N TRP A 292 -13.46 -5.96 16.16
CA TRP A 292 -14.45 -4.91 16.41
C TRP A 292 -14.36 -4.44 17.87
N ILE A 293 -13.88 -3.22 18.13
CA ILE A 293 -13.87 -2.64 19.49
C ILE A 293 -15.26 -2.09 19.78
N GLY A 294 -16.16 -2.98 20.22
CA GLY A 294 -17.52 -2.64 20.64
C GLY A 294 -17.55 -1.80 21.91
N SER A 295 -18.45 -0.81 21.91
CA SER A 295 -18.71 0.19 22.96
C SER A 295 -19.10 -0.34 24.35
N LYS A 296 -19.30 -1.65 24.53
CA LYS A 296 -19.75 -2.23 25.81
C LYS A 296 -18.67 -2.37 26.88
N ALA A 297 -17.38 -2.20 26.56
CA ALA A 297 -16.30 -2.36 27.53
C ALA A 297 -16.01 -1.11 28.39
N PHE A 298 -16.69 0.01 28.17
CA PHE A 298 -16.34 1.28 28.79
C PHE A 298 -17.56 1.92 29.48
N ASN A 299 -17.68 1.67 30.80
CA ASN A 299 -18.62 2.33 31.72
C ASN A 299 -18.41 3.86 31.75
N GLY A 300 -18.82 4.56 30.69
CA GLY A 300 -18.90 6.02 30.63
C GLY A 300 -17.56 6.78 30.69
N LYS A 301 -16.41 6.10 30.72
CA LYS A 301 -15.07 6.72 30.72
C LYS A 301 -14.35 6.38 29.42
N VAL A 302 -14.58 7.17 28.38
CA VAL A 302 -13.95 7.00 27.06
C VAL A 302 -12.45 7.32 27.15
N PRO A 303 -11.53 6.42 26.74
CA PRO A 303 -10.11 6.75 26.57
C PRO A 303 -9.88 7.70 25.39
N LYS A 304 -9.05 8.73 25.58
CA LYS A 304 -8.79 9.82 24.62
C LYS A 304 -7.91 9.48 23.41
N ALA A 305 -7.80 8.21 23.02
CA ALA A 305 -7.42 7.86 21.66
C ALA A 305 -8.03 6.52 21.32
N ILE A 306 -8.90 6.54 20.31
CA ILE A 306 -9.37 5.33 19.66
C ILE A 306 -8.47 5.09 18.46
N ALA A 307 -8.08 3.83 18.30
CA ALA A 307 -7.38 3.29 17.15
C ALA A 307 -8.11 3.63 15.84
N PHE A 308 -7.38 4.15 14.85
CA PHE A 308 -7.85 4.07 13.47
C PHE A 308 -7.43 2.73 12.92
N ASN A 309 -8.41 1.85 12.73
CA ASN A 309 -8.27 0.74 11.81
C ASN A 309 -8.22 1.35 10.40
N PHE A 310 -7.07 1.30 9.73
CA PHE A 310 -6.90 1.78 8.37
C PHE A 310 -7.53 0.86 7.32
N ASN A 311 -8.33 -0.13 7.72
CA ASN A 311 -8.69 -1.27 6.88
C ASN A 311 -10.18 -1.65 6.83
N TYR A 312 -11.10 -0.72 7.07
CA TYR A 312 -12.51 -0.95 6.72
C TYR A 312 -13.10 0.29 6.03
N GLY A 313 -13.37 0.14 4.73
CA GLY A 313 -14.40 0.93 4.06
C GLY A 313 -15.73 0.63 4.73
N GLY A 314 -16.41 1.67 5.21
CA GLY A 314 -17.71 1.56 5.87
C GLY A 314 -17.77 2.30 7.20
N ASP A 315 -18.64 3.32 7.24
CA ASP A 315 -19.16 4.03 8.41
C ASP A 315 -18.25 5.01 9.17
N THR A 316 -18.16 6.19 8.57
CA THR A 316 -17.77 7.49 9.12
C THR A 316 -18.60 8.02 10.32
N ALA A 317 -19.50 7.23 10.93
CA ALA A 317 -20.46 7.75 11.90
C ALA A 317 -19.91 7.90 13.34
N LEU A 318 -19.05 7.00 13.83
CA LEU A 318 -18.55 7.06 15.21
C LEU A 318 -17.34 7.99 15.41
N VAL A 319 -16.64 8.34 14.33
CA VAL A 319 -15.37 9.10 14.36
C VAL A 319 -15.59 10.61 14.57
N ALA A 320 -16.78 11.13 14.25
CA ALA A 320 -17.05 12.56 14.17
C ALA A 320 -17.08 13.30 15.52
N ALA A 321 -17.13 12.59 16.64
CA ALA A 321 -17.33 13.17 17.97
C ALA A 321 -16.04 13.30 18.81
N ILE A 322 -14.98 12.53 18.51
CA ILE A 322 -13.80 12.43 19.38
C ILE A 322 -12.71 13.39 18.87
N LYS A 323 -12.21 14.25 19.78
CA LYS A 323 -11.04 15.09 19.52
C LYS A 323 -9.79 14.28 19.86
N LEU A 324 -8.83 14.25 18.94
CA LEU A 324 -7.60 13.49 19.08
C LEU A 324 -6.38 14.41 18.92
N PRO A 325 -5.27 14.14 19.61
CA PRO A 325 -4.00 14.80 19.35
C PRO A 325 -3.65 14.74 17.86
N VAL A 326 -3.33 15.90 17.27
CA VAL A 326 -2.95 16.00 15.87
C VAL A 326 -1.45 15.90 15.78
N LEU A 327 -0.98 14.78 15.26
CA LEU A 327 0.40 14.55 14.86
C LEU A 327 0.45 14.43 13.35
N CYS A 328 1.43 15.09 12.75
CA CYS A 328 1.60 15.14 11.31
C CYS A 328 2.96 14.59 10.95
N ILE A 329 3.14 14.22 9.68
CA ILE A 329 4.40 13.65 9.21
C ILE A 329 4.78 14.24 7.85
N ARG A 330 6.05 14.59 7.67
CA ARG A 330 6.61 15.11 6.42
C ARG A 330 7.68 14.20 5.86
#